data_AF-A0A955EWF6-F1
#
_entry.id   AF-A0A955EWF6-F1
#
_cell.length_a   1.000
_cell.length_b   1.000
_cell.length_c   1.000
_cell.angle_alpha   90.00
_cell.angle_beta   90.00
_cell.angle_gamma   90.00
#
_symmetry.space_group_name_H-M   'P 1'
#
loop_
_entity.id
_entity.type
_entity.pdbx_description
1 polymer ?
#
loop_
_entity_poly.entity_id
_entity_poly.type
_entity_poly.pdbx_seq_one_letter_code
_entity_poly.pdbx_strand_id
1 'polypeptide(L)'
;MKLLQSSYKQKGSILVTILVTSLFLTMLLLGVMILADANLKRARGRILQLQAQYSAESGADVAIAKLNDSSNPLADTYTGSPTETQVLNAKQYRSTFKTTVVSGSNPKEKVITSTGYVYAPKTATNPTNKRTIRVIAQRSSGTTASSVLSRTIIDVASSVKSISARDIYVNDYLNLQKNSNTIVADSITVVGKDASAQKCSIVGPGVLQKPTSFHDPAQTKAKLSLGFNNCINPPGNYTNSNFDVLANDTSLRPIQSLRIPWNQYMDDSYQPSVSGCSDWTTGGSTRQIPRIGNEKKTHYPDNGSNITATCGTNGDIDLGTNTTFVLRDNIHLRANLCAASACNPIFNNPDAASMKFVFV
;
A
#
# COMPACT_ATOMS: atom_id res chain seq x y z
N MET A 1 -4.83 -46.96 83.42
CA MET A 1 -4.46 -45.78 82.61
C MET A 1 -5.56 -45.55 81.57
N LYS A 2 -6.61 -44.80 81.93
CA LYS A 2 -7.76 -44.50 81.06
C LYS A 2 -7.42 -43.23 80.28
N LEU A 3 -7.17 -43.37 78.98
CA LEU A 3 -7.09 -42.24 78.05
C LEU A 3 -8.51 -41.67 77.86
N LEU A 4 -8.78 -40.55 78.51
CA LEU A 4 -9.95 -39.72 78.26
C LEU A 4 -9.77 -39.01 76.92
N GLN A 5 -10.19 -39.64 75.81
CA GLN A 5 -10.42 -38.94 74.55
C GLN A 5 -11.67 -38.08 74.69
N SER A 6 -11.45 -36.82 75.09
CA SER A 6 -12.46 -35.76 74.96
C SER A 6 -12.73 -35.52 73.48
N SER A 7 -13.81 -36.14 72.96
CA SER A 7 -14.39 -35.82 71.66
C SER A 7 -14.96 -34.40 71.71
N TYR A 8 -14.11 -33.40 71.46
CA TYR A 8 -14.55 -32.04 71.18
C TYR A 8 -15.40 -32.09 69.91
N LYS A 9 -16.73 -32.04 70.07
CA LYS A 9 -17.66 -31.75 68.97
C LYS A 9 -17.38 -30.31 68.52
N GLN A 10 -16.39 -30.14 67.65
CA GLN A 10 -16.24 -28.93 66.85
C GLN A 10 -17.46 -28.85 65.95
N LYS A 11 -18.54 -28.20 66.43
CA LYS A 11 -19.61 -27.66 65.60
C LYS A 11 -19.02 -26.46 64.85
N GLY A 12 -18.06 -26.77 63.98
CA GLY A 12 -17.20 -25.83 63.28
C GLY A 12 -18.00 -25.05 62.26
N SER A 13 -17.75 -23.75 62.25
CA SER A 13 -18.46 -22.72 61.50
C SER A 13 -18.17 -22.78 59.98
N ILE A 14 -18.70 -23.79 59.28
CA ILE A 14 -18.62 -23.92 57.81
C ILE A 14 -19.15 -22.65 57.12
N LEU A 15 -20.20 -22.05 57.70
CA LEU A 15 -20.82 -20.82 57.18
C LEU A 15 -19.82 -19.65 57.12
N VAL A 16 -18.98 -19.49 58.14
CA VAL A 16 -17.98 -18.41 58.18
C VAL A 16 -16.91 -18.62 57.12
N THR A 17 -16.46 -19.86 56.91
CA THR A 17 -15.48 -20.16 55.85
C THR A 17 -16.04 -19.87 54.46
N ILE A 18 -17.31 -20.23 54.20
CA ILE A 18 -17.99 -19.92 52.94
C ILE A 18 -18.13 -18.40 52.76
N LEU A 19 -18.50 -17.68 53.81
CA LEU A 19 -18.65 -16.22 53.74
C LEU A 19 -17.31 -15.54 53.40
N VAL A 20 -16.24 -15.89 54.12
CA VAL A 20 -14.91 -15.29 53.90
C VAL A 20 -14.37 -15.63 52.51
N THR A 21 -14.51 -16.87 52.05
CA THR A 21 -14.07 -17.27 50.70
C THR A 21 -14.88 -16.58 49.60
N SER A 22 -16.19 -16.41 49.78
CA SER A 22 -17.03 -15.67 48.82
C SER A 22 -16.68 -14.18 48.74
N LEU A 23 -16.37 -13.55 49.88
CA LEU A 23 -16.00 -12.14 49.96
C LEU A 23 -14.61 -11.92 49.32
N PHE A 24 -13.67 -12.84 49.56
CA PHE A 24 -12.37 -12.81 48.91
C PHE A 24 -12.49 -13.02 47.38
N LEU A 25 -13.29 -13.99 46.94
CA LEU A 25 -13.47 -14.29 45.53
C LEU A 25 -14.16 -13.13 44.78
N THR A 26 -15.15 -12.48 45.41
CA THR A 26 -15.82 -11.31 44.83
C THR A 26 -14.88 -10.11 44.69
N MET A 27 -14.02 -9.85 45.68
CA MET A 27 -12.96 -8.83 45.55
C MET A 27 -11.99 -9.15 44.42
N LEU A 28 -11.57 -10.41 44.29
CA LEU A 28 -10.67 -10.84 43.22
C LEU A 28 -11.32 -10.69 41.83
N LEU A 29 -12.59 -11.09 41.68
CA LEU A 29 -13.33 -10.92 40.43
C LEU A 29 -13.49 -9.44 40.05
N LEU A 30 -13.83 -8.57 41.01
CA LEU A 30 -13.96 -7.14 40.77
C LEU A 30 -12.61 -6.52 40.35
N GLY A 31 -11.52 -6.92 41.01
CA GLY A 31 -10.16 -6.48 40.66
C GLY A 31 -9.77 -6.84 39.22
N VAL A 32 -10.06 -8.07 38.80
CA VAL A 32 -9.80 -8.52 37.42
C VAL A 32 -10.68 -7.76 36.42
N MET A 33 -11.96 -7.51 36.73
CA MET A 33 -12.86 -6.75 35.85
C MET A 33 -12.38 -5.31 35.64
N ILE A 34 -11.95 -4.62 36.70
CA ILE A 34 -11.44 -3.24 36.60
C ILE A 34 -10.16 -3.19 35.75
N LEU A 35 -9.25 -4.14 35.96
CA LEU A 35 -8.02 -4.23 35.17
C LEU A 35 -8.32 -4.52 33.68
N ALA A 36 -9.27 -5.42 33.41
CA ALA A 36 -9.71 -5.74 32.05
C ALA A 36 -10.33 -4.52 31.34
N ASP A 37 -11.20 -3.77 32.01
CA ASP A 37 -11.81 -2.54 31.46
C ASP A 37 -10.75 -1.46 31.16
N ALA A 38 -9.80 -1.25 32.08
CA ALA A 38 -8.71 -0.30 31.88
C ALA A 38 -7.84 -0.67 30.66
N ASN A 39 -7.49 -1.95 30.53
CA ASN A 39 -6.72 -2.45 29.38
C ASN A 39 -7.49 -2.32 28.07
N LEU A 40 -8.79 -2.62 28.08
CA LEU A 40 -9.65 -2.48 26.90
C LEU A 40 -9.77 -1.02 26.45
N LYS A 41 -9.97 -0.09 27.39
CA LYS A 41 -10.00 1.36 27.09
C LYS A 41 -8.68 1.84 26.50
N ARG A 42 -7.55 1.42 27.05
CA ARG A 42 -6.22 1.74 26.52
C ARG A 42 -6.01 1.19 25.11
N ALA A 43 -6.37 -0.07 24.88
CA ALA A 43 -6.27 -0.70 23.56
C ALA A 43 -7.12 0.03 22.51
N ARG A 44 -8.38 0.36 22.84
CA ARG A 44 -9.26 1.16 21.97
C ARG A 44 -8.67 2.53 21.66
N GLY A 45 -8.15 3.23 22.67
CA GLY A 45 -7.48 4.52 22.48
C GLY A 45 -6.32 4.44 21.48
N ARG A 46 -5.48 3.41 21.60
CA ARG A 46 -4.35 3.17 20.68
C ARG A 46 -4.81 2.90 19.24
N ILE A 47 -5.86 2.10 19.06
CA ILE A 47 -6.43 1.83 17.74
C ILE A 47 -6.93 3.13 17.10
N LEU A 48 -7.72 3.94 17.81
CA LEU A 48 -8.23 5.21 17.28
C LEU A 48 -7.10 6.20 16.95
N GLN A 49 -6.02 6.19 17.73
CA GLN A 49 -4.84 7.00 17.43
C GLN A 49 -4.13 6.55 16.14
N LEU A 50 -3.98 5.24 15.94
CA LEU A 50 -3.42 4.67 14.71
C LEU A 50 -4.30 4.99 13.49
N GLN A 51 -5.63 4.91 13.64
CA GLN A 51 -6.57 5.26 12.57
C GLN A 51 -6.45 6.73 12.15
N ALA A 52 -6.22 7.65 13.10
CA ALA A 52 -5.97 9.05 12.79
C ALA A 52 -4.65 9.22 12.02
N GLN A 53 -3.60 8.45 12.35
CA GLN A 53 -2.35 8.44 11.60
C GLN A 53 -2.54 7.91 10.18
N TYR A 54 -3.19 6.76 10.00
CA TYR A 54 -3.48 6.19 8.67
C TYR A 54 -4.29 7.15 7.79
N SER A 55 -5.23 7.89 8.38
CA SER A 55 -6.00 8.87 7.61
C SER A 55 -5.14 10.08 7.19
N ALA A 56 -4.24 10.53 8.07
CA ALA A 56 -3.27 11.57 7.72
C ALA A 56 -2.37 11.10 6.56
N GLU A 57 -1.84 9.88 6.62
CA GLU A 57 -1.02 9.26 5.57
C GLU A 57 -1.78 9.16 4.24
N SER A 58 -3.02 8.66 4.27
CA SER A 58 -3.90 8.58 3.10
C SER A 58 -4.09 9.95 2.43
N GLY A 59 -4.28 11.02 3.22
CA GLY A 59 -4.41 12.38 2.69
C GLY A 59 -3.12 12.88 2.02
N ALA A 60 -1.95 12.52 2.55
CA ALA A 60 -0.68 12.85 1.90
C ALA A 60 -0.50 12.07 0.59
N ASP A 61 -0.87 10.79 0.55
CA ASP A 61 -0.81 9.97 -0.67
C ASP A 61 -1.74 10.49 -1.77
N VAL A 62 -2.96 10.87 -1.41
CA VAL A 62 -3.91 11.52 -2.34
C VAL A 62 -3.33 12.82 -2.87
N ALA A 63 -2.70 13.63 -2.02
CA ALA A 63 -2.06 14.87 -2.47
C ALA A 63 -0.90 14.60 -3.43
N ILE A 64 -0.04 13.62 -3.14
CA ILE A 64 1.05 13.22 -4.05
C ILE A 64 0.48 12.75 -5.39
N ALA A 65 -0.56 11.91 -5.39
CA ALA A 65 -1.21 11.46 -6.61
C ALA A 65 -1.77 12.62 -7.43
N LYS A 66 -2.47 13.58 -6.80
CA LYS A 66 -2.99 14.77 -7.47
C LYS A 66 -1.91 15.70 -7.99
N LEU A 67 -0.78 15.81 -7.29
CA LEU A 67 0.39 16.56 -7.74
C LEU A 67 1.13 15.89 -8.91
N ASN A 68 0.99 14.56 -9.07
CA ASN A 68 1.64 13.78 -10.12
C ASN A 68 0.73 13.50 -11.32
N ASP A 69 -0.56 13.84 -11.24
CA ASP A 69 -1.53 13.62 -12.31
C ASP A 69 -1.31 14.62 -13.46
N SER A 70 -0.52 14.21 -14.45
CA SER A 70 -0.23 15.02 -15.66
C SER A 70 -1.47 15.33 -16.50
N SER A 71 -2.57 14.59 -16.33
CA SER A 71 -3.84 14.88 -17.00
C SER A 71 -4.64 15.99 -16.30
N ASN A 72 -4.28 16.31 -15.05
CA ASN A 72 -4.90 17.38 -14.29
C ASN A 72 -4.16 18.71 -14.53
N PRO A 73 -4.74 19.67 -15.27
CA PRO A 73 -4.11 20.97 -15.50
C PRO A 73 -3.92 21.78 -14.21
N LEU A 74 -4.57 21.39 -13.11
CA LEU A 74 -4.44 22.00 -11.80
C LEU A 74 -3.41 21.29 -10.89
N ALA A 75 -2.65 20.32 -11.40
CA ALA A 75 -1.65 19.61 -10.59
C ALA A 75 -0.64 20.56 -9.94
N ASP A 76 -0.24 21.63 -10.61
CA ASP A 76 0.75 22.60 -10.09
C ASP A 76 0.15 23.59 -9.08
N THR A 77 -1.14 23.85 -9.22
CA THR A 77 -1.92 24.76 -8.37
C THR A 77 -2.73 24.04 -7.30
N TYR A 78 -2.57 22.72 -7.14
CA TYR A 78 -3.29 21.95 -6.14
C TYR A 78 -2.86 22.37 -4.73
N THR A 79 -3.81 22.84 -3.94
CA THR A 79 -3.60 23.36 -2.58
C THR A 79 -4.04 22.40 -1.47
N GLY A 80 -4.49 21.19 -1.83
CA GLY A 80 -5.01 20.20 -0.89
C GLY A 80 -6.54 20.10 -0.91
N SER A 81 -7.11 19.61 0.20
CA SER A 81 -8.56 19.44 0.37
C SER A 81 -9.14 20.62 1.17
N PRO A 82 -10.16 21.34 0.64
CA PRO A 82 -10.76 22.48 1.34
C PRO A 82 -11.52 22.02 2.59
N THR A 83 -12.13 20.84 2.50
CA THR A 83 -12.89 20.17 3.55
C THR A 83 -12.24 18.86 3.95
N GLU A 84 -12.73 18.28 5.04
CA GLU A 84 -12.36 16.93 5.43
C GLU A 84 -12.91 15.92 4.42
N THR A 85 -12.03 15.02 3.98
CA THR A 85 -12.35 13.90 3.10
C THR A 85 -12.45 12.64 3.92
N GLN A 86 -13.50 11.85 3.71
CA GLN A 86 -13.73 10.64 4.45
C GLN A 86 -12.87 9.48 3.95
N VAL A 87 -12.17 8.81 4.87
CA VAL A 87 -11.43 7.56 4.62
C VAL A 87 -12.29 6.36 4.99
N LEU A 88 -12.92 6.42 6.16
CA LEU A 88 -13.67 5.30 6.73
C LEU A 88 -14.98 5.78 7.37
N ASN A 89 -16.05 5.01 7.18
CA ASN A 89 -17.37 5.24 7.78
C ASN A 89 -17.88 4.01 8.54
N ALA A 90 -17.23 3.63 9.63
CA ALA A 90 -17.65 2.46 10.40
C ALA A 90 -18.83 2.77 11.33
N LYS A 91 -19.48 1.72 11.85
CA LYS A 91 -20.58 1.86 12.82
C LYS A 91 -20.16 2.60 14.11
N GLN A 92 -18.94 2.34 14.59
CA GLN A 92 -18.44 2.83 15.88
C GLN A 92 -17.72 4.18 15.77
N TYR A 93 -17.01 4.43 14.67
CA TYR A 93 -16.24 5.66 14.46
C TYR A 93 -16.19 6.00 12.97
N ARG A 94 -15.95 7.27 12.64
CA ARG A 94 -15.58 7.69 11.29
C ARG A 94 -14.17 8.26 11.30
N SER A 95 -13.46 8.12 10.20
CA SER A 95 -12.12 8.67 10.02
C SER A 95 -12.07 9.53 8.77
N THR A 96 -11.49 10.72 8.90
CA THR A 96 -11.38 11.71 7.83
C THR A 96 -9.97 12.27 7.79
N PHE A 97 -9.61 12.95 6.70
CA PHE A 97 -8.40 13.75 6.63
C PHE A 97 -8.66 15.11 6.03
N LYS A 98 -7.82 16.08 6.36
CA LYS A 98 -7.70 17.34 5.64
C LYS A 98 -6.25 17.57 5.27
N THR A 99 -6.01 17.86 4.01
CA THR A 99 -4.66 18.05 3.49
C THR A 99 -4.51 19.48 3.01
N THR A 100 -3.38 20.10 3.32
CA THR A 100 -2.95 21.37 2.74
C THR A 100 -1.64 21.17 2.01
N VAL A 101 -1.53 21.79 0.84
CA VAL A 101 -0.33 21.76 0.01
C VAL A 101 0.10 23.19 -0.23
N VAL A 102 1.32 23.50 0.18
CA VAL A 102 1.95 24.80 -0.06
C VAL A 102 3.25 24.61 -0.81
N SER A 103 3.66 25.61 -1.59
CA SER A 103 4.99 25.60 -2.20
C SER A 103 6.06 25.66 -1.11
N GLY A 104 7.13 24.89 -1.28
CA GLY A 104 8.30 24.92 -0.42
C GLY A 104 9.23 26.09 -0.72
N SER A 105 10.45 26.04 -0.20
CA SER A 105 11.48 27.06 -0.49
C SER A 105 11.99 27.00 -1.93
N ASN A 106 11.87 25.83 -2.57
CA ASN A 106 12.20 25.59 -3.97
C ASN A 106 10.91 25.52 -4.81
N PRO A 107 10.85 26.09 -6.03
CA PRO A 107 9.70 25.95 -6.93
C PRO A 107 9.33 24.50 -7.28
N LYS A 108 10.27 23.55 -7.15
CA LYS A 108 10.04 22.11 -7.34
C LYS A 108 9.54 21.39 -6.08
N GLU A 109 9.53 22.07 -4.94
CA GLU A 109 9.15 21.52 -3.65
C GLU A 109 7.69 21.85 -3.31
N LYS A 110 6.97 20.85 -2.83
CA LYS A 110 5.63 20.98 -2.26
C LYS A 110 5.66 20.42 -0.84
N VAL A 111 5.24 21.24 0.11
CA VAL A 111 5.08 20.85 1.51
C VAL A 111 3.62 20.45 1.71
N ILE A 112 3.41 19.17 1.92
CA ILE A 112 2.10 18.56 2.14
C ILE A 112 1.93 18.39 3.64
N THR A 113 0.94 19.06 4.22
CA THR A 113 0.55 18.87 5.61
C THR A 113 -0.80 18.18 5.62
N SER A 114 -0.83 16.93 6.05
CA SER A 114 -2.05 16.15 6.12
C SER A 114 -2.42 15.86 7.56
N THR A 115 -3.67 16.13 7.91
CA THR A 115 -4.20 15.92 9.26
C THR A 115 -5.33 14.92 9.19
N GLY A 116 -5.15 13.79 9.87
CA GLY A 116 -6.18 12.79 10.06
C GLY A 116 -6.96 13.01 11.35
N TYR A 117 -8.25 12.77 11.28
CA TYR A 117 -9.22 12.97 12.35
C TYR A 117 -10.05 11.71 12.55
N VAL A 118 -10.25 11.31 13.80
CA VAL A 118 -11.11 10.18 14.15
C VAL A 118 -12.20 10.65 15.10
N TYR A 119 -13.45 10.37 14.75
CA TYR A 119 -14.64 10.73 15.51
C TYR A 119 -15.25 9.45 16.09
N ALA A 120 -15.20 9.31 17.41
CA ALA A 120 -15.81 8.21 18.15
C ALA A 120 -16.68 8.79 19.29
N PRO A 121 -18.01 8.60 19.27
CA PRO A 121 -18.80 7.86 18.28
C PRO A 121 -18.76 8.54 16.90
N LYS A 122 -19.14 7.82 15.82
CA LYS A 122 -19.09 8.32 14.44
C LYS A 122 -19.82 9.66 14.22
N THR A 123 -20.81 9.97 15.05
CA THR A 123 -21.63 11.19 15.00
C THR A 123 -21.01 12.36 15.76
N ALA A 124 -19.86 12.18 16.41
CA ALA A 124 -19.19 13.26 17.13
C ALA A 124 -18.87 14.41 16.18
N THR A 125 -19.10 15.64 16.65
CA THR A 125 -18.77 16.88 15.94
C THR A 125 -17.30 17.25 16.11
N ASN A 126 -16.69 16.82 17.21
CA ASN A 126 -15.28 17.01 17.52
C ASN A 126 -14.50 15.70 17.40
N PRO A 127 -13.29 15.72 16.84
CA PRO A 127 -12.45 14.53 16.73
C PRO A 127 -11.95 14.10 18.10
N THR A 128 -12.07 12.80 18.41
CA THR A 128 -11.50 12.18 19.61
C THR A 128 -9.99 12.07 19.53
N ASN A 129 -9.46 11.80 18.32
CA ASN A 129 -8.03 11.73 18.05
C ASN A 129 -7.70 12.52 16.78
N LYS A 130 -6.53 13.16 16.80
CA LYS A 130 -5.98 13.94 15.68
C LYS A 130 -4.51 13.62 15.50
N ARG A 131 -4.07 13.42 14.27
CA ARG A 131 -2.65 13.26 13.91
C ARG A 131 -2.34 14.09 12.68
N THR A 132 -1.22 14.80 12.73
CA THR A 132 -0.74 15.61 11.60
C THR A 132 0.60 15.07 11.17
N ILE A 133 0.75 14.86 9.87
CA ILE A 133 2.01 14.50 9.23
C ILE A 133 2.39 15.60 8.25
N ARG A 134 3.70 15.75 8.06
CA ARG A 134 4.28 16.68 7.08
C ARG A 134 5.17 15.88 6.15
N VAL A 135 4.89 15.97 4.86
CA VAL A 135 5.65 15.35 3.78
C VAL A 135 6.19 16.47 2.90
N ILE A 136 7.48 16.42 2.60
CA ILE A 136 8.12 17.32 1.65
C ILE A 136 8.35 16.52 0.38
N ALA A 137 7.59 16.85 -0.66
CA ALA A 137 7.71 16.22 -1.97
C ALA A 137 8.48 17.16 -2.90
N GLN A 138 9.54 16.66 -3.54
CA GLN A 138 10.31 17.42 -4.51
C GLN A 138 10.23 16.72 -5.87
N ARG A 139 9.80 17.46 -6.89
CA ARG A 139 9.82 16.95 -8.27
C ARG A 139 11.25 16.96 -8.81
N SER A 140 11.64 15.90 -9.53
CA SER A 140 12.94 15.87 -10.23
C SER A 140 12.96 16.75 -11.49
N SER A 141 11.80 16.91 -12.16
CA SER A 141 11.63 17.69 -13.40
C SER A 141 10.44 18.67 -13.35
N GLY A 142 10.53 19.78 -14.10
CA GLY A 142 9.46 20.77 -14.27
C GLY A 142 8.65 20.65 -15.57
N THR A 143 9.03 19.78 -16.50
CA THR A 143 8.50 19.82 -17.89
C THR A 143 8.17 18.42 -18.44
N THR A 144 7.39 17.62 -17.71
CA THR A 144 6.97 16.26 -18.11
C THR A 144 8.11 15.28 -18.40
N ALA A 145 8.45 14.48 -17.40
CA ALA A 145 8.82 13.09 -17.59
C ALA A 145 8.54 12.33 -16.28
N SER A 146 7.80 11.24 -16.38
CA SER A 146 7.35 10.44 -15.26
C SER A 146 8.54 9.75 -14.60
N SER A 147 8.87 10.14 -13.37
CA SER A 147 9.83 9.42 -12.56
C SER A 147 9.16 8.13 -12.07
N VAL A 148 9.79 6.98 -12.29
CA VAL A 148 9.29 5.69 -11.81
C VAL A 148 9.87 5.45 -10.44
N LEU A 149 9.00 5.41 -9.44
CA LEU A 149 9.37 5.11 -8.06
C LEU A 149 8.87 3.71 -7.70
N SER A 150 9.78 2.78 -7.41
CA SER A 150 9.44 1.49 -6.81
C SER A 150 9.99 1.37 -5.40
N ARG A 151 9.10 0.95 -4.50
CA ARG A 151 9.34 0.82 -3.07
C ARG A 151 9.93 -0.54 -2.68
N THR A 152 9.87 -1.53 -3.57
CA THR A 152 10.55 -2.82 -3.42
C THR A 152 11.32 -3.09 -4.70
N ILE A 153 10.75 -3.87 -5.61
CA ILE A 153 11.38 -4.34 -6.82
C ILE A 153 10.67 -3.75 -8.04
N ILE A 154 11.39 -3.67 -9.16
CA ILE A 154 10.75 -3.60 -10.47
C ILE A 154 11.01 -4.96 -11.11
N ASP A 155 10.01 -5.83 -11.15
CA ASP A 155 10.07 -7.09 -11.89
C ASP A 155 9.34 -6.92 -13.22
N VAL A 156 10.12 -6.86 -14.30
CA VAL A 156 9.60 -6.69 -15.64
C VAL A 156 9.41 -8.07 -16.25
N ALA A 157 8.18 -8.58 -16.14
CA ALA A 157 7.80 -9.86 -16.73
C ALA A 157 7.81 -9.82 -18.27
N SER A 158 7.88 -11.00 -18.88
CA SER A 158 8.09 -11.21 -20.32
C SER A 158 7.11 -10.52 -21.29
N SER A 159 5.98 -10.00 -20.79
CA SER A 159 4.95 -9.30 -21.58
C SER A 159 5.20 -7.78 -21.74
N VAL A 160 6.09 -7.18 -20.94
CA VAL A 160 6.36 -5.73 -20.97
C VAL A 160 7.55 -5.40 -21.86
N LYS A 161 7.30 -5.09 -23.14
CA LYS A 161 8.39 -4.87 -24.12
C LYS A 161 9.33 -3.70 -23.76
N SER A 162 8.81 -2.58 -23.26
CA SER A 162 9.65 -1.42 -22.93
C SER A 162 9.07 -0.60 -21.78
N ILE A 163 9.95 -0.10 -20.90
CA ILE A 163 9.65 0.90 -19.88
C ILE A 163 10.52 2.12 -20.19
N SER A 164 9.90 3.29 -20.40
CA SER A 164 10.61 4.55 -20.60
C SER A 164 10.30 5.50 -19.46
N ALA A 165 11.34 6.05 -18.83
CA ALA A 165 11.23 7.01 -17.74
C ALA A 165 12.35 8.04 -17.86
N ARG A 166 12.28 9.17 -17.15
CA ARG A 166 13.45 10.03 -17.00
C ARG A 166 14.32 9.55 -15.85
N ASP A 167 13.72 9.43 -14.67
CA ASP A 167 14.37 8.94 -13.48
C ASP A 167 13.68 7.66 -13.01
N ILE A 168 14.44 6.60 -12.72
CA ILE A 168 13.95 5.38 -12.09
C ILE A 168 14.60 5.29 -10.72
N TYR A 169 13.82 5.04 -9.67
CA TYR A 169 14.34 4.83 -8.33
C TYR A 169 13.72 3.57 -7.73
N VAL A 170 14.54 2.65 -7.26
CA VAL A 170 14.13 1.35 -6.71
C VAL A 170 14.81 1.08 -5.37
N ASN A 171 14.03 0.74 -4.34
CA ASN A 171 14.58 0.45 -3.01
C ASN A 171 15.32 -0.90 -2.92
N ASP A 172 14.80 -1.96 -3.54
CA ASP A 172 15.41 -3.29 -3.48
C ASP A 172 16.22 -3.56 -4.75
N TYR A 173 15.67 -4.23 -5.74
CA TYR A 173 16.39 -4.57 -6.98
C TYR A 173 15.50 -4.50 -8.21
N LEU A 174 16.12 -4.46 -9.37
CA LEU A 174 15.44 -4.45 -10.66
C LEU A 174 15.68 -5.79 -11.35
N ASN A 175 14.61 -6.50 -11.74
CA ASN A 175 14.66 -7.78 -12.44
C ASN A 175 14.06 -7.63 -13.85
N LEU A 176 14.85 -7.95 -14.87
CA LEU A 176 14.43 -7.91 -16.27
C LEU A 176 14.30 -9.32 -16.81
N GLN A 177 13.09 -9.81 -17.09
CA GLN A 177 12.92 -11.18 -17.59
C GLN A 177 13.27 -11.33 -19.09
N LYS A 178 13.30 -12.58 -19.58
CA LYS A 178 13.68 -12.90 -20.97
C LYS A 178 12.48 -12.62 -21.85
N ASN A 179 12.56 -11.59 -22.70
CA ASN A 179 11.81 -11.37 -23.96
C ASN A 179 11.90 -9.90 -24.40
N SER A 180 13.12 -9.40 -24.67
CA SER A 180 13.36 -8.03 -25.18
C SER A 180 12.82 -6.89 -24.29
N ASN A 181 12.60 -7.14 -23.00
CA ASN A 181 12.26 -6.11 -22.03
C ASN A 181 13.36 -5.04 -22.02
N THR A 182 13.02 -3.83 -22.46
CA THR A 182 13.97 -2.73 -22.59
C THR A 182 13.62 -1.64 -21.58
N ILE A 183 14.58 -1.23 -20.75
CA ILE A 183 14.42 -0.04 -19.91
C ILE A 183 15.21 1.11 -20.52
N VAL A 184 14.53 2.24 -20.73
CA VAL A 184 15.10 3.49 -21.23
C VAL A 184 14.94 4.56 -20.16
N ALA A 185 16.05 5.07 -19.63
CA ALA A 185 16.01 6.18 -18.68
C ALA A 185 17.27 7.06 -18.69
N ASP A 186 17.10 8.34 -18.37
CA ASP A 186 18.20 9.30 -18.18
C ASP A 186 19.00 8.98 -16.92
N SER A 187 18.31 8.54 -15.85
CA SER A 187 18.90 8.15 -14.57
C SER A 187 18.19 6.95 -13.96
N ILE A 188 18.94 5.96 -13.44
CA ILE A 188 18.41 4.81 -12.69
C ILE A 188 19.16 4.71 -11.38
N THR A 189 18.44 4.77 -10.26
CA THR A 189 18.95 4.58 -8.91
C THR A 189 18.36 3.31 -8.31
N VAL A 190 19.20 2.42 -7.81
CA VAL A 190 18.76 1.19 -7.13
C VAL A 190 19.52 1.05 -5.83
N VAL A 191 18.81 1.03 -4.70
CA VAL A 191 19.44 1.09 -3.36
C VAL A 191 19.84 -0.29 -2.86
N GLY A 192 19.00 -1.28 -3.08
CA GLY A 192 19.13 -2.61 -2.52
C GLY A 192 19.75 -3.61 -3.49
N LYS A 193 19.47 -4.87 -3.20
CA LYS A 193 20.00 -6.01 -3.93
C LYS A 193 19.00 -7.15 -3.94
N ASP A 194 19.17 -8.05 -4.89
CA ASP A 194 18.48 -9.32 -4.88
C ASP A 194 18.95 -10.22 -3.73
N ALA A 195 18.17 -11.27 -3.45
CA ALA A 195 18.46 -12.24 -2.40
C ALA A 195 19.43 -13.35 -2.85
N SER A 196 19.91 -13.33 -4.10
CA SER A 196 20.84 -14.35 -4.60
C SER A 196 22.23 -14.21 -3.98
N ALA A 197 23.08 -15.21 -4.24
CA ALA A 197 24.47 -15.18 -3.83
C ALA A 197 25.25 -13.99 -4.44
N GLN A 198 24.83 -13.48 -5.60
CA GLN A 198 25.51 -12.42 -6.34
C GLN A 198 25.16 -11.01 -5.84
N LYS A 199 24.02 -10.83 -5.16
CA LYS A 199 23.64 -9.60 -4.45
C LYS A 199 23.63 -8.37 -5.37
N CYS A 200 23.03 -8.49 -6.55
CA CYS A 200 23.01 -7.48 -7.60
C CYS A 200 21.86 -6.49 -7.40
N SER A 201 22.10 -5.21 -7.72
CA SER A 201 21.01 -4.23 -7.81
C SER A 201 20.15 -4.41 -9.06
N ILE A 202 20.71 -4.93 -10.16
CA ILE A 202 19.98 -5.22 -11.40
C ILE A 202 20.27 -6.67 -11.81
N VAL A 203 19.23 -7.44 -12.14
CA VAL A 203 19.31 -8.86 -12.51
C VAL A 203 18.42 -9.16 -13.73
N GLY A 204 18.64 -10.34 -14.32
CA GLY A 204 17.79 -10.91 -15.35
C GLY A 204 18.23 -10.63 -16.80
N PRO A 205 17.68 -11.38 -17.79
CA PRO A 205 18.09 -11.36 -19.21
C PRO A 205 17.52 -10.23 -20.12
N GLY A 206 16.88 -9.16 -19.61
CA GLY A 206 16.51 -7.97 -20.43
C GLY A 206 17.60 -6.90 -20.62
N VAL A 207 17.28 -5.79 -21.31
CA VAL A 207 18.25 -4.79 -21.79
C VAL A 207 18.05 -3.41 -21.17
N LEU A 208 19.14 -2.76 -20.79
CA LEU A 208 19.17 -1.31 -20.54
C LEU A 208 19.58 -0.57 -21.82
N GLN A 209 18.80 0.42 -22.22
CA GLN A 209 19.07 1.23 -23.40
C GLN A 209 19.15 2.72 -23.02
N LYS A 210 20.15 3.44 -23.55
CA LYS A 210 20.19 4.89 -23.39
C LYS A 210 19.04 5.56 -24.15
N PRO A 211 18.47 6.66 -23.63
CA PRO A 211 17.55 7.50 -24.38
C PRO A 211 18.16 7.99 -25.71
N THR A 212 17.32 8.19 -26.73
CA THR A 212 17.74 8.81 -28.00
C THR A 212 18.04 10.30 -27.84
N SER A 213 17.53 10.92 -26.78
CA SER A 213 17.79 12.31 -26.38
C SER A 213 17.69 12.39 -24.86
N PHE A 214 18.59 13.13 -24.23
CA PHE A 214 18.55 13.41 -22.79
C PHE A 214 17.78 14.71 -22.51
N HIS A 215 17.20 14.79 -21.31
CA HIS A 215 16.57 16.03 -20.85
C HIS A 215 17.60 17.11 -20.50
N ASP A 216 18.78 16.72 -20.04
CA ASP A 216 19.94 17.61 -19.90
C ASP A 216 20.74 17.58 -21.21
N PRO A 217 20.82 18.70 -21.97
CA PRO A 217 21.57 18.74 -23.23
C PRO A 217 23.06 18.46 -23.07
N ALA A 218 23.62 18.65 -21.86
CA ALA A 218 25.02 18.33 -21.57
C ALA A 218 25.23 16.85 -21.25
N GLN A 219 24.17 16.10 -20.94
CA GLN A 219 24.24 14.67 -20.67
C GLN A 219 24.36 13.89 -21.98
N THR A 220 25.37 13.03 -22.06
CA THR A 220 25.63 12.18 -23.24
C THR A 220 25.43 10.69 -22.96
N LYS A 221 25.21 10.33 -21.68
CA LYS A 221 25.11 8.97 -21.16
C LYS A 221 24.07 8.86 -20.06
N ALA A 222 23.41 7.71 -19.93
CA ALA A 222 22.46 7.46 -18.85
C ALA A 222 23.20 7.22 -17.52
N LYS A 223 22.72 7.80 -16.42
CA LYS A 223 23.33 7.66 -15.10
C LYS A 223 22.80 6.43 -14.39
N LEU A 224 23.67 5.57 -13.88
CA LEU A 224 23.30 4.40 -13.07
C LEU A 224 23.92 4.56 -11.68
N SER A 225 23.11 4.72 -10.63
CA SER A 225 23.54 4.79 -9.24
C SER A 225 23.06 3.54 -8.50
N LEU A 226 23.98 2.65 -8.14
CA LEU A 226 23.66 1.32 -7.61
C LEU A 226 24.25 1.16 -6.21
N GLY A 227 23.42 0.80 -5.24
CA GLY A 227 23.82 0.60 -3.84
C GLY A 227 24.63 -0.68 -3.64
N PHE A 228 24.48 -1.68 -4.53
CA PHE A 228 25.24 -2.93 -4.49
C PHE A 228 25.75 -3.33 -5.88
N ASN A 229 27.01 -3.77 -5.89
CA ASN A 229 27.82 -4.42 -6.93
C ASN A 229 27.25 -4.54 -8.36
N ASN A 230 28.08 -4.15 -9.35
CA ASN A 230 27.87 -4.40 -10.77
C ASN A 230 27.99 -5.89 -11.07
N CYS A 231 26.93 -6.67 -10.86
CA CYS A 231 26.85 -7.94 -11.55
C CYS A 231 27.05 -7.65 -13.03
N ILE A 232 28.10 -8.25 -13.59
CA ILE A 232 28.64 -8.00 -14.93
C ILE A 232 27.65 -8.56 -15.95
N ASN A 233 26.53 -7.83 -16.05
CA ASN A 233 25.34 -7.93 -16.87
C ASN A 233 24.17 -7.38 -16.03
N PRO A 234 23.56 -6.23 -16.39
CA PRO A 234 22.40 -6.33 -17.24
C PRO A 234 22.86 -6.77 -18.64
N PRO A 235 22.17 -7.74 -19.25
CA PRO A 235 22.34 -8.09 -20.65
C PRO A 235 22.28 -6.82 -21.51
N GLY A 236 23.21 -6.72 -22.44
CA GLY A 236 23.04 -5.81 -23.58
C GLY A 236 23.84 -4.50 -23.56
N ASN A 237 24.74 -4.22 -22.62
CA ASN A 237 25.73 -3.16 -22.86
C ASN A 237 27.09 -3.40 -22.22
N TYR A 238 27.92 -4.17 -22.93
CA TYR A 238 29.33 -4.44 -22.60
C TYR A 238 30.26 -3.23 -22.78
N THR A 239 29.72 -2.03 -23.00
CA THR A 239 30.52 -0.82 -23.22
C THR A 239 30.03 0.33 -22.35
N ASN A 240 30.92 0.90 -21.54
CA ASN A 240 30.71 2.11 -20.73
C ASN A 240 30.48 3.39 -21.60
N SER A 241 30.20 3.21 -22.90
CA SER A 241 29.99 4.27 -23.87
C SER A 241 28.64 4.94 -23.71
N ASN A 242 27.63 4.22 -23.21
CA ASN A 242 26.24 4.70 -23.11
C ASN A 242 25.78 4.98 -21.67
N PHE A 243 26.54 4.54 -20.67
CA PHE A 243 26.19 4.64 -19.25
C PHE A 243 27.33 5.19 -18.41
N ASP A 244 27.01 6.09 -17.48
CA ASP A 244 27.89 6.49 -16.39
C ASP A 244 27.45 5.75 -15.12
N VAL A 245 28.26 4.79 -14.70
CA VAL A 245 27.90 3.84 -13.64
C VAL A 245 28.65 4.16 -12.35
N LEU A 246 27.88 4.48 -11.30
CA LEU A 246 28.34 4.61 -9.93
C LEU A 246 27.82 3.41 -9.13
N ALA A 247 28.67 2.40 -8.94
CA ALA A 247 28.31 1.19 -8.21
C ALA A 247 28.79 1.23 -6.76
N ASN A 248 28.12 0.47 -5.89
CA ASN A 248 28.37 0.41 -4.45
C ASN A 248 28.24 1.78 -3.75
N ASP A 249 27.30 2.60 -4.19
CA ASP A 249 27.07 3.92 -3.59
C ASP A 249 26.37 3.77 -2.23
N THR A 250 27.16 3.89 -1.17
CA THR A 250 26.70 3.80 0.23
C THR A 250 25.92 5.04 0.68
N SER A 251 25.90 6.11 -0.11
CA SER A 251 25.15 7.32 0.20
C SER A 251 23.66 7.21 -0.15
N LEU A 252 23.28 6.20 -0.95
CA LEU A 252 21.90 5.93 -1.32
C LEU A 252 21.09 5.50 -0.09
N ARG A 253 20.01 6.22 0.18
CA ARG A 253 19.11 5.95 1.32
C ARG A 253 17.79 5.43 0.82
N PRO A 254 17.29 4.26 1.27
CA PRO A 254 16.01 3.76 0.83
C PRO A 254 14.91 4.75 1.19
N ILE A 255 13.95 4.91 0.28
CA ILE A 255 12.79 5.76 0.52
C ILE A 255 11.93 5.08 1.57
N GLN A 256 11.79 5.74 2.72
CA GLN A 256 10.88 5.34 3.78
C GLN A 256 9.45 5.71 3.38
N SER A 257 8.82 4.87 2.54
CA SER A 257 7.38 4.85 2.34
C SER A 257 6.80 3.67 3.11
N LEU A 258 5.78 3.89 3.93
CA LEU A 258 5.25 2.95 4.91
C LEU A 258 4.70 1.69 4.24
N ARG A 259 5.10 0.50 4.71
CA ARG A 259 4.59 -0.80 4.24
C ARG A 259 3.17 -0.92 4.75
N ILE A 260 2.19 -0.96 3.87
CA ILE A 260 0.88 -1.47 4.26
C ILE A 260 0.88 -2.95 3.83
N PRO A 261 1.17 -3.89 4.74
CA PRO A 261 1.08 -5.31 4.41
C PRO A 261 -0.35 -5.69 4.01
N TRP A 262 -0.49 -6.70 3.16
CA TRP A 262 -1.75 -7.16 2.56
C TRP A 262 -2.89 -7.35 3.56
N ASN A 263 -2.57 -7.91 4.73
CA ASN A 263 -3.48 -8.13 5.85
C ASN A 263 -3.89 -6.86 6.62
N GLN A 264 -3.31 -5.70 6.30
CA GLN A 264 -3.70 -4.40 6.84
C GLN A 264 -4.53 -3.57 5.85
N TYR A 265 -4.61 -3.98 4.58
CA TYR A 265 -5.43 -3.32 3.54
C TYR A 265 -6.82 -3.98 3.39
N MET A 266 -6.89 -5.29 3.60
CA MET A 266 -8.11 -6.08 3.60
C MET A 266 -8.62 -6.29 5.03
N ASP A 267 -9.80 -5.78 5.34
CA ASP A 267 -10.56 -6.16 6.53
C ASP A 267 -11.77 -7.02 6.14
N ASP A 268 -12.49 -7.56 7.12
CA ASP A 268 -13.67 -8.40 6.90
C ASP A 268 -14.85 -7.66 6.23
N SER A 269 -14.69 -6.38 5.83
CA SER A 269 -15.71 -5.60 5.12
C SER A 269 -15.71 -5.81 3.60
N TYR A 270 -14.69 -6.44 3.03
CA TYR A 270 -14.65 -6.80 1.62
C TYR A 270 -15.57 -7.99 1.34
N GLN A 271 -16.46 -7.84 0.36
CA GLN A 271 -17.33 -8.93 -0.07
C GLN A 271 -16.74 -9.64 -1.29
N PRO A 272 -16.74 -10.99 -1.30
CA PRO A 272 -16.33 -11.75 -2.48
C PRO A 272 -17.30 -11.46 -3.64
N SER A 273 -16.79 -11.53 -4.87
CA SER A 273 -17.67 -11.43 -6.03
C SER A 273 -18.76 -12.52 -6.03
N VAL A 274 -20.03 -12.14 -6.22
CA VAL A 274 -21.21 -13.03 -6.30
C VAL A 274 -21.10 -13.94 -7.53
N SER A 275 -20.55 -13.41 -8.62
CA SER A 275 -20.27 -14.12 -9.87
C SER A 275 -18.89 -14.80 -9.88
N GLY A 276 -18.12 -14.65 -8.80
CA GLY A 276 -16.73 -15.11 -8.75
C GLY A 276 -15.91 -14.47 -9.87
N CYS A 277 -15.41 -15.30 -10.79
CA CYS A 277 -14.49 -14.88 -11.85
C CYS A 277 -15.18 -14.61 -13.18
N SER A 278 -16.48 -14.92 -13.32
CA SER A 278 -17.17 -14.79 -14.61
C SER A 278 -17.27 -13.34 -15.08
N ASP A 279 -17.27 -12.36 -14.16
CA ASP A 279 -17.23 -10.93 -14.50
C ASP A 279 -15.99 -10.56 -15.32
N TRP A 280 -14.90 -11.30 -15.10
CA TRP A 280 -13.63 -11.08 -15.77
C TRP A 280 -13.47 -11.92 -17.01
N THR A 281 -14.05 -13.11 -17.08
CA THR A 281 -13.75 -14.08 -18.15
C THR A 281 -14.88 -14.23 -19.17
N THR A 282 -16.10 -13.82 -18.83
CA THR A 282 -17.28 -13.95 -19.69
C THR A 282 -17.78 -12.58 -20.16
N GLY A 283 -18.27 -12.50 -21.39
CA GLY A 283 -18.76 -11.27 -22.02
C GLY A 283 -17.91 -10.80 -23.20
N GLY A 284 -18.46 -9.82 -23.93
CA GLY A 284 -17.82 -9.22 -25.11
C GLY A 284 -16.63 -8.30 -24.77
N SER A 285 -16.24 -7.45 -25.73
CA SER A 285 -15.15 -6.48 -25.58
C SER A 285 -15.38 -5.43 -24.49
N THR A 286 -16.61 -5.30 -23.98
CA THR A 286 -16.93 -4.49 -22.79
C THR A 286 -17.49 -5.39 -21.71
N ARG A 287 -16.79 -5.44 -20.57
CA ARG A 287 -17.17 -6.19 -19.37
C ARG A 287 -17.60 -5.22 -18.28
N GLN A 288 -18.76 -5.47 -17.68
CA GLN A 288 -19.26 -4.66 -16.58
C GLN A 288 -18.82 -5.34 -15.29
N ILE A 289 -17.99 -4.67 -14.49
CA ILE A 289 -17.68 -5.16 -13.16
C ILE A 289 -18.82 -4.73 -12.22
N PRO A 290 -19.68 -5.67 -11.77
CA PRO A 290 -20.84 -5.33 -10.97
C PRO A 290 -20.40 -4.76 -9.62
N ARG A 291 -21.20 -3.85 -9.08
CA ARG A 291 -21.08 -3.43 -7.68
C ARG A 291 -21.79 -4.46 -6.83
N ILE A 292 -21.10 -5.03 -5.85
CA ILE A 292 -21.71 -6.01 -4.96
C ILE A 292 -22.04 -5.35 -3.62
N GLY A 293 -23.31 -5.46 -3.24
CA GLY A 293 -23.82 -4.90 -2.00
C GLY A 293 -23.89 -3.37 -1.98
N ASN A 294 -24.05 -2.82 -0.77
CA ASN A 294 -24.31 -1.40 -0.54
C ASN A 294 -23.01 -0.57 -0.38
N GLU A 295 -21.85 -1.20 -0.27
CA GLU A 295 -20.59 -0.55 0.08
C GLU A 295 -19.50 -0.80 -0.97
N LYS A 296 -18.59 0.18 -1.11
CA LYS A 296 -17.72 0.39 -2.28
C LYS A 296 -16.47 -0.50 -2.32
N LYS A 297 -16.62 -1.83 -2.23
CA LYS A 297 -15.49 -2.75 -2.04
C LYS A 297 -15.78 -4.17 -2.55
N THR A 298 -15.55 -4.41 -3.84
CA THR A 298 -15.65 -5.75 -4.44
C THR A 298 -14.27 -6.42 -4.48
N HIS A 299 -14.16 -7.63 -3.94
CA HIS A 299 -12.90 -8.40 -3.92
C HIS A 299 -12.97 -9.60 -4.87
N TYR A 300 -11.92 -9.77 -5.67
CA TYR A 300 -11.76 -10.92 -6.55
C TYR A 300 -10.74 -11.92 -5.98
N PRO A 301 -11.06 -13.22 -5.99
CA PRO A 301 -10.22 -14.25 -5.38
C PRO A 301 -8.78 -14.26 -5.90
N ASP A 302 -7.82 -14.22 -4.97
CA ASP A 302 -6.41 -14.47 -5.22
C ASP A 302 -5.94 -15.77 -4.54
N ASN A 303 -4.80 -16.31 -4.95
CA ASN A 303 -4.20 -17.45 -4.27
C ASN A 303 -3.56 -16.98 -2.94
N GLY A 304 -4.27 -17.21 -1.83
CA GLY A 304 -3.84 -16.83 -0.48
C GLY A 304 -4.87 -16.05 0.34
N SER A 305 -5.97 -15.57 -0.25
CA SER A 305 -6.99 -14.74 0.43
C SER A 305 -8.09 -15.49 1.19
N ASN A 306 -7.94 -16.79 1.49
CA ASN A 306 -9.01 -17.62 2.09
C ASN A 306 -10.31 -17.69 1.25
N ILE A 307 -10.28 -17.30 -0.03
CA ILE A 307 -11.44 -17.40 -0.93
C ILE A 307 -11.36 -18.69 -1.73
N THR A 308 -12.45 -19.45 -1.72
CA THR A 308 -12.54 -20.87 -2.12
C THR A 308 -12.40 -21.16 -3.62
N ALA A 309 -12.32 -20.15 -4.49
CA ALA A 309 -12.16 -20.34 -5.94
C ALA A 309 -11.29 -19.24 -6.54
N THR A 310 -10.03 -19.54 -6.89
CA THR A 310 -9.10 -18.58 -7.51
C THR A 310 -9.53 -18.17 -8.92
N CYS A 311 -9.36 -16.89 -9.27
CA CYS A 311 -9.59 -16.43 -10.64
C CYS A 311 -8.34 -16.57 -11.49
N GLY A 312 -8.45 -17.28 -12.62
CA GLY A 312 -7.33 -17.53 -13.54
C GLY A 312 -6.28 -18.51 -13.01
N THR A 313 -5.19 -18.65 -13.74
CA THR A 313 -4.09 -19.57 -13.40
C THR A 313 -3.34 -19.03 -12.18
N ASN A 314 -3.28 -19.80 -11.08
CA ASN A 314 -2.67 -19.40 -9.79
C ASN A 314 -3.34 -18.22 -9.07
N GLY A 315 -4.61 -17.91 -9.36
CA GLY A 315 -5.32 -16.78 -8.72
C GLY A 315 -4.98 -15.42 -9.30
N ASP A 316 -4.30 -15.41 -10.44
CA ASP A 316 -4.06 -14.23 -11.24
C ASP A 316 -5.07 -14.18 -12.41
N ILE A 317 -5.91 -13.15 -12.44
CA ILE A 317 -6.86 -12.90 -13.54
C ILE A 317 -6.09 -12.63 -14.85
N ASP A 318 -6.53 -13.25 -15.94
CA ASP A 318 -6.03 -12.94 -17.29
C ASP A 318 -6.85 -11.79 -17.90
N LEU A 319 -6.20 -10.65 -18.14
CA LEU A 319 -6.84 -9.47 -18.69
C LEU A 319 -6.85 -9.56 -20.22
N GLY A 320 -8.04 -9.62 -20.83
CA GLY A 320 -8.18 -9.73 -22.28
C GLY A 320 -7.64 -8.53 -23.05
N THR A 321 -7.11 -8.76 -24.25
CA THR A 321 -6.71 -7.71 -25.20
C THR A 321 -7.93 -6.91 -25.68
N ASN A 322 -7.81 -5.58 -25.72
CA ASN A 322 -8.89 -4.67 -26.15
C ASN A 322 -10.22 -4.87 -25.40
N THR A 323 -10.12 -5.37 -24.16
CA THR A 323 -11.28 -5.55 -23.29
C THR A 323 -11.42 -4.34 -22.38
N THR A 324 -12.58 -3.69 -22.41
CA THR A 324 -12.94 -2.56 -21.55
C THR A 324 -13.64 -3.06 -20.31
N PHE A 325 -13.06 -2.85 -19.14
CA PHE A 325 -13.64 -3.13 -17.84
C PHE A 325 -14.28 -1.86 -17.29
N VAL A 326 -15.61 -1.84 -17.21
CA VAL A 326 -16.37 -0.71 -16.66
C VAL A 326 -16.46 -0.89 -15.14
N LEU A 327 -15.72 -0.06 -14.42
CA LEU A 327 -15.56 -0.14 -12.97
C LEU A 327 -16.68 0.63 -12.28
N ARG A 328 -17.64 -0.09 -11.71
CA ARG A 328 -18.70 0.52 -10.91
C ARG A 328 -18.33 0.65 -9.43
N ASP A 329 -17.17 0.12 -9.04
CA ASP A 329 -16.68 0.07 -7.68
C ASP A 329 -15.15 0.18 -7.57
N ASN A 330 -14.61 0.35 -6.35
CA ASN A 330 -13.20 0.08 -6.08
C ASN A 330 -12.96 -1.41 -6.19
N ILE A 331 -11.94 -1.78 -6.95
CA ILE A 331 -11.67 -3.16 -7.29
C ILE A 331 -10.24 -3.47 -6.88
N HIS A 332 -10.10 -4.53 -6.10
CA HIS A 332 -8.81 -5.13 -5.81
C HIS A 332 -8.77 -6.46 -6.54
N LEU A 333 -7.77 -6.60 -7.40
CA LEU A 333 -7.60 -7.77 -8.24
C LEU A 333 -6.12 -8.14 -8.22
N ARG A 334 -5.84 -9.43 -8.28
CA ARG A 334 -4.51 -9.90 -8.65
C ARG A 334 -4.62 -10.34 -10.09
N ALA A 335 -3.88 -9.72 -11.00
CA ALA A 335 -3.90 -10.07 -12.41
C ALA A 335 -2.50 -10.38 -12.91
N ASN A 336 -2.44 -11.40 -13.77
CA ASN A 336 -1.31 -11.54 -14.64
C ASN A 336 -1.48 -10.49 -15.72
N LEU A 337 -0.44 -9.68 -15.91
CA LEU A 337 -0.32 -8.80 -17.08
C LEU A 337 0.02 -9.67 -18.31
N CYS A 338 -0.93 -10.58 -18.61
CA CYS A 338 -1.17 -11.32 -19.83
C CYS A 338 -0.17 -12.39 -20.22
N ALA A 339 -0.70 -13.51 -20.74
CA ALA A 339 0.07 -14.56 -21.37
C ALA A 339 0.47 -14.16 -22.80
N ALA A 340 1.78 -13.95 -23.01
CA ALA A 340 2.55 -13.95 -24.28
C ALA A 340 2.14 -13.03 -25.46
N SER A 341 0.89 -12.57 -25.57
CA SER A 341 0.44 -11.65 -26.63
C SER A 341 -0.06 -10.34 -26.02
N ALA A 342 0.49 -9.22 -26.49
CA ALA A 342 0.20 -7.87 -26.00
C ALA A 342 -1.30 -7.65 -25.78
N CYS A 343 -1.69 -7.51 -24.52
CA CYS A 343 -3.02 -7.11 -24.11
C CYS A 343 -3.02 -5.63 -23.78
N ASN A 344 -4.15 -4.98 -24.05
CA ASN A 344 -4.38 -3.57 -23.73
C ASN A 344 -5.74 -3.48 -23.02
N PRO A 345 -5.84 -3.89 -21.75
CA PRO A 345 -7.07 -3.76 -20.99
C PRO A 345 -7.38 -2.29 -20.76
N ILE A 346 -8.62 -1.89 -20.98
CA ILE A 346 -9.08 -0.51 -20.77
C ILE A 346 -9.92 -0.49 -19.50
N PHE A 347 -9.49 0.24 -18.48
CA PHE A 347 -10.27 0.43 -17.27
C PHE A 347 -11.06 1.73 -17.39
N ASN A 348 -12.38 1.63 -17.51
CA ASN A 348 -13.27 2.78 -17.63
C ASN A 348 -13.96 3.02 -16.28
N ASN A 349 -13.77 4.20 -15.70
CA ASN A 349 -14.54 4.66 -14.55
C ASN A 349 -15.68 5.57 -15.04
N PRO A 350 -16.93 5.07 -15.17
CA PRO A 350 -18.05 5.87 -15.65
C PRO A 350 -18.57 6.90 -14.65
N ASP A 351 -18.11 6.86 -13.38
CA ASP A 351 -18.52 7.82 -12.35
C ASP A 351 -17.38 8.79 -12.04
N ALA A 352 -17.40 9.96 -12.68
CA ALA A 352 -16.40 11.00 -12.49
C ALA A 352 -16.41 11.62 -11.07
N ALA A 353 -17.49 11.46 -10.31
CA ALA A 353 -17.65 12.06 -8.98
C ALA A 353 -16.98 11.23 -7.87
N SER A 354 -16.67 9.96 -8.11
CA SER A 354 -15.96 9.11 -7.16
C SER A 354 -14.71 8.50 -7.78
N MET A 355 -13.54 8.83 -7.21
CA MET A 355 -12.30 8.13 -7.57
C MET A 355 -12.45 6.66 -7.21
N LYS A 356 -12.26 5.80 -8.21
CA LYS A 356 -12.21 4.35 -8.06
C LYS A 356 -10.80 3.90 -8.35
N PHE A 357 -10.30 3.04 -7.48
CA PHE A 357 -8.95 2.51 -7.60
C PHE A 357 -9.00 1.08 -8.11
N VAL A 358 -8.09 0.75 -9.03
CA VAL A 358 -7.74 -0.62 -9.39
C VAL A 358 -6.39 -0.89 -8.76
N PHE A 359 -6.38 -1.78 -7.78
CA PHE A 359 -5.14 -2.27 -7.19
C PHE A 359 -4.84 -3.61 -7.85
N VAL A 360 -3.71 -3.67 -8.56
CA VAL A 360 -3.19 -4.86 -9.26
C VAL A 360 -2.07 -5.48 -8.44
#